data_AF-A0A840VF27-F1
#
_entry.id   AF-A0A840VF27-F1
#
_cell.length_a   1.000
_cell.length_b   1.000
_cell.length_c   1.000
_cell.angle_alpha   90.00
_cell.angle_beta   90.00
_cell.angle_gamma   90.00
#
_symmetry.space_group_name_H-M   'P 1'
#
loop_
_entity.id
_entity.type
_entity.pdbx_description
1 polymer ?
#
loop_
_entity_poly.entity_id
_entity_poly.type
_entity_poly.pdbx_seq_one_letter_code
_entity_poly.pdbx_strand_id
1 'polypeptide(L)'
;MLPDTGGQVLILVIGGVIGWLALDDSGLVRHREQRRLARELEDAKRELRLHFPALFCLALFGLLLLASFLAPGSGPWGLAGAFYRAGALVFGGGHVVLPLLRDAVVVPGWVSPQLFLAGYGAAQAMPGPLFTVAAFLGTITAGYQGAAIATAAIFLPGLLIAAGALPYWQQLRTRPHIAAVMKGLNASVVGLLGAAFVNLLTLSAIRSPWDLPVAAGALMLLTAGRAKPILVVAFCAAAGAVV
;
A
#
# COMPACT_ATOMS: atom_id res chain seq x y z
N MET A 1 5.30 -7.14 17.32
CA MET A 1 5.72 -7.94 16.14
C MET A 1 5.48 -7.07 14.93
N LEU A 2 6.53 -6.60 14.26
CA LEU A 2 6.38 -5.81 13.04
C LEU A 2 5.62 -6.69 12.02
N PRO A 3 4.65 -6.14 11.28
CA PRO A 3 3.98 -6.91 10.26
C PRO A 3 4.97 -7.03 9.09
N ASP A 4 5.69 -8.15 9.08
CA ASP A 4 6.41 -8.60 7.92
C ASP A 4 5.46 -8.62 6.72
N THR A 5 6.03 -8.50 5.52
CA THR A 5 5.27 -8.48 4.27
C THR A 5 4.30 -9.67 4.17
N GLY A 6 4.66 -10.83 4.72
CA GLY A 6 3.80 -12.02 4.80
C GLY A 6 2.60 -11.83 5.72
N GLY A 7 2.80 -11.31 6.93
CA GLY A 7 1.74 -11.00 7.88
C GLY A 7 0.70 -10.02 7.35
N GLN A 8 1.12 -8.98 6.62
CA GLN A 8 0.20 -8.00 6.01
C GLN A 8 -0.70 -8.65 4.97
N VAL A 9 -0.10 -9.44 4.06
CA VAL A 9 -0.84 -10.15 3.02
C VAL A 9 -1.84 -11.13 3.65
N LEU A 10 -1.43 -11.87 4.69
CA LEU A 10 -2.31 -12.80 5.38
C LEU A 10 -3.52 -12.12 6.02
N ILE A 11 -3.32 -10.99 6.70
CA ILE A 11 -4.40 -10.21 7.34
C ILE A 11 -5.40 -9.68 6.30
N LEU A 12 -4.91 -9.27 5.14
CA LEU A 12 -5.77 -8.81 4.04
C LEU A 12 -6.58 -9.97 3.44
N VAL A 13 -5.96 -11.12 3.22
CA VAL A 13 -6.66 -12.33 2.73
C VAL A 13 -7.73 -12.76 3.71
N ILE A 14 -7.41 -12.86 5.01
CA ILE A 14 -8.36 -13.23 6.06
C ILE A 14 -9.51 -12.21 6.12
N GLY A 15 -9.21 -10.91 6.08
CA GLY A 15 -10.23 -9.85 6.07
C GLY A 15 -11.17 -9.95 4.88
N GLY A 16 -10.63 -10.21 3.68
CA GLY A 16 -11.42 -10.41 2.47
C GLY A 16 -12.32 -11.64 2.56
N VAL A 17 -11.82 -12.76 3.08
CA VAL A 17 -12.58 -13.99 3.29
C VAL A 17 -13.67 -13.80 4.35
N ILE A 18 -13.36 -13.17 5.49
CA ILE A 18 -14.35 -12.86 6.52
C ILE A 18 -15.40 -11.89 5.97
N GLY A 19 -15.00 -10.87 5.21
CA GLY A 19 -15.94 -9.98 4.52
C GLY A 19 -16.86 -10.76 3.60
N TRP A 20 -16.33 -11.72 2.83
CA TRP A 20 -17.14 -12.58 1.97
C TRP A 20 -18.08 -13.52 2.74
N LEU A 21 -17.68 -14.05 3.90
CA LEU A 21 -18.49 -15.01 4.65
C LEU A 21 -19.50 -14.34 5.60
N ALA A 22 -19.17 -13.16 6.14
CA ALA A 22 -19.92 -12.51 7.22
C ALA A 22 -20.63 -11.21 6.81
N LEU A 23 -20.17 -10.52 5.76
CA LEU A 23 -20.78 -9.28 5.25
C LEU A 23 -21.51 -9.48 3.91
N ASP A 24 -21.54 -10.71 3.42
CA ASP A 24 -22.31 -11.10 2.27
C ASP A 24 -23.76 -11.32 2.70
N ASP A 25 -24.56 -10.26 2.57
CA ASP A 25 -26.02 -10.27 2.72
C ASP A 25 -26.71 -10.98 1.53
N SER A 26 -26.14 -12.11 1.09
CA SER A 26 -26.71 -12.98 0.05
C SER A 26 -27.96 -13.74 0.53
N GLY A 27 -28.38 -13.51 1.78
CA GLY A 27 -29.55 -14.10 2.43
C GLY A 27 -30.93 -13.56 2.03
N LEU A 28 -31.08 -12.65 1.05
CA LEU A 28 -32.41 -12.11 0.69
C LEU A 28 -32.86 -12.20 -0.78
N VAL A 29 -32.11 -12.79 -1.73
CA VAL A 29 -32.62 -12.88 -3.12
C VAL A 29 -32.26 -14.20 -3.82
N ARG A 30 -33.00 -15.25 -3.44
CA ARG A 30 -33.26 -16.48 -4.22
C ARG A 30 -34.25 -16.24 -5.40
N HIS A 31 -34.26 -15.03 -5.98
CA HIS A 31 -35.26 -14.57 -6.97
C HIS A 31 -34.71 -14.11 -8.33
N ARG A 32 -33.39 -14.23 -8.62
CA ARG A 32 -32.77 -13.79 -9.90
C ARG A 32 -32.32 -14.93 -10.84
N GLU A 33 -32.57 -16.19 -10.50
CA GLU A 33 -32.20 -17.37 -11.31
C GLU A 33 -32.81 -17.38 -12.74
N GLN A 34 -33.94 -16.72 -12.96
CA GLN A 34 -34.67 -16.79 -14.25
C GLN A 34 -34.33 -15.70 -15.30
N ARG A 35 -33.61 -14.62 -14.96
CA ARG A 35 -33.16 -13.60 -15.95
C ARG A 35 -31.75 -13.84 -16.48
N ARG A 36 -31.13 -14.91 -15.98
CA ARG A 36 -29.72 -15.24 -16.01
C ARG A 36 -29.34 -15.94 -17.33
N LEU A 37 -30.10 -16.95 -17.75
CA LEU A 37 -29.74 -17.76 -18.93
C LEU A 37 -29.91 -17.07 -20.30
N ALA A 38 -30.81 -16.09 -20.43
CA ALA A 38 -31.13 -15.45 -21.73
C ALA A 38 -30.21 -14.28 -22.12
N ARG A 39 -29.45 -13.71 -21.18
CA ARG A 39 -28.41 -12.68 -21.46
C ARG A 39 -27.00 -13.27 -21.51
N GLU A 40 -26.81 -14.41 -20.87
CA GLU A 40 -25.53 -15.12 -20.72
C GLU A 40 -24.94 -15.64 -22.04
N LEU A 41 -25.72 -15.80 -23.12
CA LEU A 41 -25.22 -16.34 -24.38
C LEU A 41 -24.86 -15.28 -25.44
N GLU A 42 -25.53 -14.12 -25.42
CA GLU A 42 -25.31 -13.02 -26.38
C GLU A 42 -24.21 -12.04 -25.95
N ASP A 43 -24.08 -11.74 -24.65
CA ASP A 43 -22.99 -10.90 -24.12
C ASP A 43 -21.64 -11.63 -24.12
N ALA A 44 -21.64 -12.95 -23.88
CA ALA A 44 -20.42 -13.78 -23.78
C ALA A 44 -19.55 -13.79 -25.05
N LYS A 45 -20.14 -13.68 -26.25
CA LYS A 45 -19.40 -13.67 -27.52
C LYS A 45 -18.85 -12.29 -27.90
N ARG A 46 -19.47 -11.21 -27.41
CA ARG A 46 -19.09 -9.82 -27.73
C ARG A 46 -18.11 -9.25 -26.71
N GLU A 47 -18.19 -9.71 -25.45
CA GLU A 47 -17.26 -9.39 -24.38
C GLU A 47 -15.86 -10.02 -24.62
N LEU A 48 -15.74 -11.24 -25.14
CA LEU A 48 -14.44 -11.93 -25.19
C LEU A 48 -13.34 -11.20 -26.02
N ARG A 49 -13.72 -10.38 -27.01
CA ARG A 49 -12.75 -9.68 -27.89
C ARG A 49 -12.33 -8.29 -27.41
N LEU A 50 -13.12 -7.61 -26.57
CA LEU A 50 -12.77 -6.29 -26.02
C LEU A 50 -11.98 -6.38 -24.70
N HIS A 51 -11.92 -7.59 -24.13
CA HIS A 51 -11.47 -7.89 -22.77
C HIS A 51 -10.12 -8.62 -22.67
N PHE A 52 -9.58 -9.09 -23.81
CA PHE A 52 -8.25 -9.67 -23.87
C PHE A 52 -7.13 -8.76 -23.31
N PRO A 53 -7.06 -7.45 -23.63
CA PRO A 53 -5.99 -6.60 -23.09
C PRO A 53 -6.10 -6.41 -21.56
N ALA A 54 -7.32 -6.37 -21.02
CA ALA A 54 -7.53 -6.23 -19.58
C ALA A 54 -7.14 -7.50 -18.81
N LEU A 55 -7.54 -8.67 -19.32
CA LEU A 55 -7.09 -9.97 -18.82
C LEU A 55 -5.57 -10.12 -18.93
N PHE A 56 -4.97 -9.67 -20.04
CA PHE A 56 -3.53 -9.65 -20.21
C PHE A 56 -2.84 -8.77 -19.16
N CYS A 57 -3.34 -7.57 -18.89
CA CYS A 57 -2.78 -6.70 -17.85
C CYS A 57 -2.84 -7.35 -16.45
N LEU A 58 -3.95 -8.00 -16.10
CA LEU A 58 -4.09 -8.71 -14.81
C LEU A 58 -3.19 -9.94 -14.74
N ALA A 59 -3.11 -10.73 -15.81
CA ALA A 59 -2.21 -11.87 -15.89
C ALA A 59 -0.74 -11.44 -15.81
N LEU A 60 -0.38 -10.37 -16.52
CA LEU A 60 0.96 -9.78 -16.48
C LEU A 60 1.28 -9.24 -15.08
N PHE A 61 0.32 -8.59 -14.40
CA PHE A 61 0.48 -8.20 -13.00
C PHE A 61 0.82 -9.39 -12.12
N GLY A 62 0.00 -10.45 -12.16
CA GLY A 62 0.23 -11.65 -11.35
C GLY A 62 1.56 -12.34 -11.67
N LEU A 63 1.92 -12.43 -12.95
CA LEU A 63 3.17 -13.02 -13.41
C LEU A 63 4.39 -12.21 -12.93
N LEU A 64 4.36 -10.89 -13.07
CA LEU A 64 5.45 -10.01 -12.63
C LEU A 64 5.56 -9.98 -11.10
N LEU A 65 4.43 -10.06 -10.38
CA LEU A 65 4.45 -10.20 -8.92
C LEU A 65 5.15 -11.50 -8.52
N LEU A 66 4.81 -12.63 -9.13
CA LEU A 66 5.50 -13.90 -8.87
C LEU A 66 6.98 -13.83 -9.23
N ALA A 67 7.31 -13.30 -10.41
CA ALA A 67 8.69 -13.13 -10.88
C ALA A 67 9.51 -12.23 -9.94
N SER A 68 8.89 -11.23 -9.31
CA SER A 68 9.56 -10.32 -8.39
C SER A 68 10.06 -10.99 -7.10
N PHE A 69 9.45 -12.10 -6.68
CA PHE A 69 9.95 -12.93 -5.56
C PHE A 69 11.11 -13.83 -5.95
N LEU A 70 11.23 -14.14 -7.25
CA LEU A 70 12.32 -14.93 -7.81
C LEU A 70 13.49 -14.06 -8.29
N ALA A 71 13.35 -12.73 -8.24
CA ALA A 71 14.36 -11.79 -8.69
C ALA A 71 15.65 -11.93 -7.84
N PRO A 72 16.83 -11.80 -8.47
CA PRO A 72 18.09 -11.91 -7.76
C PRO A 72 18.24 -10.82 -6.69
N GLY A 73 18.98 -11.13 -5.62
CA GLY A 73 19.19 -10.22 -4.49
C GLY A 73 20.12 -9.02 -4.77
N SER A 74 20.52 -8.79 -6.02
CA SER A 74 21.37 -7.67 -6.45
C SER A 74 21.15 -7.31 -7.91
N GLY A 75 21.63 -6.12 -8.30
CA GLY A 75 21.58 -5.64 -9.68
C GLY A 75 20.23 -5.06 -10.13
N PRO A 76 20.09 -4.70 -11.42
CA PRO A 76 18.93 -3.97 -11.93
C PRO A 76 17.62 -4.78 -11.83
N TRP A 77 17.68 -6.10 -11.98
CA TRP A 77 16.51 -6.97 -11.84
C TRP A 77 16.08 -7.14 -10.38
N GLY A 78 17.04 -7.21 -9.46
CA GLY A 78 16.75 -7.17 -8.02
C GLY A 78 16.08 -5.87 -7.61
N LEU A 79 16.59 -4.74 -8.12
CA LEU A 79 15.98 -3.42 -7.91
C LEU A 79 14.55 -3.37 -8.47
N ALA A 80 14.35 -3.80 -9.72
CA ALA A 80 13.02 -3.86 -10.33
C ALA A 80 12.06 -4.74 -9.51
N GLY A 81 12.47 -5.94 -9.11
CA GLY A 81 11.64 -6.84 -8.31
C GLY A 81 11.31 -6.30 -6.92
N ALA A 82 12.27 -5.67 -6.25
CA ALA A 82 12.06 -5.07 -4.93
C ALA A 82 11.07 -3.89 -4.99
N PHE A 83 11.23 -2.99 -5.95
CA PHE A 83 10.35 -1.83 -6.12
C PHE A 83 8.96 -2.23 -6.66
N TYR A 84 8.89 -3.25 -7.52
CA TYR A 84 7.61 -3.81 -7.98
C TYR A 84 6.81 -4.41 -6.82
N ARG A 85 7.45 -5.16 -5.92
CA ARG A 85 6.79 -5.69 -4.70
C ARG A 85 6.33 -4.57 -3.79
N ALA A 86 7.19 -3.57 -3.55
CA ALA A 86 6.82 -2.43 -2.74
C ALA A 86 5.60 -1.68 -3.31
N GLY A 87 5.55 -1.50 -4.65
CA GLY A 87 4.41 -0.89 -5.32
C GLY A 87 3.14 -1.75 -5.33
N ALA A 88 3.27 -3.08 -5.45
CA ALA A 88 2.14 -4.01 -5.48
C ALA A 88 1.52 -4.25 -4.09
N LEU A 89 2.32 -4.12 -3.03
CA LEU A 89 1.93 -4.43 -1.65
C LEU A 89 1.65 -3.17 -0.82
N VAL A 90 1.69 -1.98 -1.42
CA VAL A 90 1.35 -0.75 -0.71
C VAL A 90 -0.16 -0.66 -0.50
N PHE A 91 -0.57 -0.62 0.77
CA PHE A 91 -1.96 -0.36 1.17
C PHE A 91 -1.99 0.84 2.11
N GLY A 92 -2.89 1.81 1.88
CA GLY A 92 -3.09 2.94 2.80
C GLY A 92 -2.27 4.20 2.54
N GLY A 93 -1.66 4.35 1.36
CA GLY A 93 -1.00 5.59 0.91
C GLY A 93 0.52 5.59 1.02
N GLY A 94 1.15 6.70 0.61
CA GLY A 94 2.61 6.78 0.43
C GLY A 94 3.41 6.44 1.68
N HIS A 95 2.96 6.83 2.88
CA HIS A 95 3.72 6.60 4.12
C HIS A 95 3.84 5.12 4.51
N VAL A 96 2.93 4.28 4.02
CA VAL A 96 2.95 2.82 4.28
C VAL A 96 3.89 2.10 3.32
N VAL A 97 4.29 2.72 2.20
CA VAL A 97 5.32 2.17 1.32
C VAL A 97 6.71 2.28 1.92
N LEU A 98 6.92 3.25 2.81
CA LEU A 98 8.25 3.61 3.27
C LEU A 98 8.94 2.48 4.05
N PRO A 99 8.26 1.75 4.96
CA PRO A 99 8.84 0.56 5.57
C PRO A 99 9.22 -0.51 4.54
N LEU A 100 8.36 -0.78 3.55
CA LEU A 100 8.64 -1.75 2.49
C LEU A 100 9.86 -1.35 1.65
N LEU A 101 9.99 -0.06 1.33
CA LEU A 101 11.16 0.46 0.62
C LEU A 101 12.42 0.40 1.48
N ARG A 102 12.32 0.72 2.77
CA ARG A 102 13.44 0.61 3.71
C ARG A 102 13.92 -0.84 3.78
N ASP A 103 13.02 -1.79 3.96
CA ASP A 103 13.36 -3.21 4.02
C ASP A 103 13.93 -3.70 2.68
N ALA A 104 13.45 -3.16 1.56
CA ALA A 104 13.95 -3.49 0.22
C ALA A 104 15.38 -2.99 -0.07
N VAL A 105 15.80 -1.85 0.49
CA VAL A 105 17.08 -1.22 0.11
C VAL A 105 18.10 -1.12 1.25
N VAL A 106 17.65 -1.02 2.49
CA VAL A 106 18.53 -0.86 3.67
C VAL A 106 18.95 -2.21 4.23
N VAL A 107 18.02 -3.18 4.33
CA VAL A 107 18.35 -4.52 4.85
C VAL A 107 19.37 -5.25 3.96
N PRO A 108 19.25 -5.21 2.61
CA PRO A 108 20.28 -5.77 1.72
C PRO A 108 21.57 -4.93 1.65
N GLY A 109 21.62 -3.77 2.31
CA GLY A 109 22.78 -2.89 2.35
C GLY A 109 23.02 -2.05 1.10
N TRP A 110 22.04 -1.92 0.19
CA TRP A 110 22.18 -1.10 -1.03
C TRP A 110 22.20 0.39 -0.71
N VAL A 111 21.48 0.82 0.33
CA VAL A 111 21.41 2.21 0.78
C VAL A 111 21.59 2.26 2.28
N SER A 112 22.43 3.17 2.78
CA SER A 112 22.60 3.35 4.23
C SER A 112 21.32 3.90 4.88
N PRO A 113 21.04 3.58 6.16
CA PRO A 113 19.90 4.15 6.88
C PRO A 113 19.88 5.68 6.85
N GLN A 114 21.05 6.32 6.90
CA GLN A 114 21.19 7.78 6.88
C GLN A 114 20.81 8.35 5.50
N LEU A 115 21.29 7.73 4.41
CA LEU A 115 20.91 8.14 3.05
C LEU A 115 19.42 7.92 2.78
N PHE A 116 18.85 6.84 3.30
CA PHE A 116 17.42 6.58 3.20
C PHE A 116 16.60 7.70 3.87
N LEU A 117 16.97 8.10 5.10
CA LEU A 117 16.31 9.18 5.82
C LEU A 117 16.50 10.54 5.14
N ALA A 118 17.69 10.83 4.59
CA ALA A 118 17.94 12.04 3.82
C ALA A 118 17.06 12.09 2.55
N GLY A 119 16.96 10.98 1.82
CA GLY A 119 16.08 10.85 0.65
C GLY A 119 14.61 11.03 1.01
N TYR A 120 14.16 10.45 2.14
CA TYR A 120 12.82 10.65 2.64
C TYR A 120 12.54 12.13 2.97
N GLY A 121 13.45 12.80 3.67
CA GLY A 121 13.34 14.24 3.97
C GLY A 121 13.28 15.10 2.70
N ALA A 122 14.12 14.79 1.72
CA ALA A 122 14.11 15.48 0.42
C ALA A 122 12.80 15.26 -0.34
N ALA A 123 12.27 14.04 -0.36
CA ALA A 123 11.00 13.72 -1.01
C ALA A 123 9.81 14.49 -0.39
N GLN A 124 9.84 14.74 0.92
CA GLN A 124 8.82 15.53 1.61
C GLN A 124 8.88 17.03 1.31
N ALA A 125 10.04 17.54 0.90
CA ALA A 125 10.21 18.94 0.53
C ALA A 125 9.76 19.22 -0.92
N MET A 126 9.68 18.18 -1.76
CA MET A 126 9.32 18.32 -3.17
C MET A 126 7.79 18.26 -3.38
N PRO A 127 7.23 19.06 -4.29
CA PRO A 127 5.84 18.91 -4.69
C PRO A 127 5.67 17.59 -5.45
N GLY A 128 4.87 16.67 -4.92
CA GLY A 128 4.57 15.41 -5.61
C GLY A 128 4.19 14.26 -4.69
N PRO A 129 3.94 13.07 -5.26
CA PRO A 129 3.68 11.88 -4.46
C PRO A 129 4.95 11.42 -3.74
N LEU A 130 4.81 10.87 -2.53
CA LEU A 130 5.95 10.34 -1.76
C LEU A 130 6.76 9.27 -2.51
N PHE A 131 6.15 8.63 -3.51
CA PHE A 131 6.79 7.68 -4.43
C PHE A 131 7.96 8.28 -5.23
N THR A 132 8.15 9.60 -5.28
CA THR A 132 9.35 10.25 -5.84
C THR A 132 10.65 9.79 -5.17
N VAL A 133 10.58 9.35 -3.90
CA VAL A 133 11.71 8.74 -3.19
C VAL A 133 12.27 7.52 -3.94
N ALA A 134 11.48 6.84 -4.77
CA ALA A 134 11.95 5.71 -5.57
C ALA A 134 13.00 6.10 -6.61
N ALA A 135 12.83 7.25 -7.27
CA ALA A 135 13.82 7.76 -8.22
C ALA A 135 15.15 8.10 -7.52
N PHE A 136 15.08 8.67 -6.31
CA PHE A 136 16.26 8.94 -5.49
C PHE A 136 16.95 7.63 -5.08
N LEU A 137 16.23 6.69 -4.47
CA LEU A 137 16.80 5.41 -4.03
C LEU A 137 17.35 4.58 -5.20
N GLY A 138 16.68 4.63 -6.35
CA GLY A 138 17.18 4.06 -7.60
C GLY A 138 18.48 4.70 -8.06
N THR A 139 18.59 6.03 -7.99
CA THR A 139 19.83 6.78 -8.31
C THR A 139 20.99 6.35 -7.41
N ILE A 140 20.76 6.24 -6.10
CA ILE A 140 21.79 5.81 -5.16
C ILE A 140 22.23 4.37 -5.42
N THR A 141 21.30 3.50 -5.82
CA THR A 141 21.58 2.07 -6.01
C THR A 141 22.28 1.77 -7.33
N ALA A 142 21.89 2.41 -8.44
CA ALA A 142 22.39 2.10 -9.78
C ALA A 142 22.42 3.31 -10.74
N GLY A 143 22.62 4.52 -10.21
CA GLY A 143 22.69 5.76 -11.00
C GLY A 143 21.38 6.07 -11.74
N TYR A 144 21.46 6.87 -12.80
CA TYR A 144 20.28 7.30 -13.56
C TYR A 144 19.44 6.14 -14.13
N GLN A 145 20.09 5.02 -14.47
CA GLN A 145 19.40 3.80 -14.89
C GLN A 145 18.58 3.20 -13.75
N GLY A 146 19.15 3.13 -12.55
CA GLY A 146 18.45 2.72 -11.35
C GLY A 146 17.24 3.61 -11.03
N ALA A 147 17.36 4.93 -11.24
CA ALA A 147 16.25 5.87 -11.07
C ALA A 147 15.07 5.54 -11.99
N ALA A 148 15.35 5.29 -13.27
CA ALA A 148 14.33 4.92 -14.25
C ALA A 148 13.68 3.57 -13.91
N ILE A 149 14.50 2.56 -13.56
CA ILE A 149 14.03 1.21 -13.21
C ILE A 149 13.15 1.26 -11.95
N ALA A 150 13.61 1.89 -10.88
CA ALA A 150 12.88 1.99 -9.62
C ALA A 150 11.55 2.72 -9.79
N THR A 151 11.56 3.82 -10.56
CA THR A 151 10.35 4.60 -10.86
C THR A 151 9.36 3.80 -11.70
N ALA A 152 9.81 3.15 -12.76
CA ALA A 152 8.94 2.30 -13.58
C ALA A 152 8.35 1.15 -12.74
N ALA A 153 9.21 0.44 -12.00
CA ALA A 153 8.82 -0.73 -11.23
C ALA A 153 7.79 -0.41 -10.14
N ILE A 154 7.92 0.72 -9.43
CA ILE A 154 7.00 1.05 -8.34
C ILE A 154 5.60 1.44 -8.82
N PHE A 155 5.47 2.04 -10.00
CA PHE A 155 4.18 2.46 -10.57
C PHE A 155 3.53 1.41 -11.47
N LEU A 156 4.32 0.51 -12.07
CA LEU A 156 3.84 -0.54 -12.96
C LEU A 156 2.72 -1.43 -12.36
N PRO A 157 2.78 -1.92 -11.11
CA PRO A 157 1.71 -2.78 -10.58
C PRO A 157 0.38 -2.03 -10.50
N GLY A 158 0.37 -0.79 -10.03
CA GLY A 158 -0.82 0.05 -9.98
C GLY A 158 -1.39 0.33 -11.36
N LEU A 159 -0.53 0.61 -12.34
CA LEU A 159 -0.94 0.82 -13.74
C LEU A 159 -1.59 -0.44 -14.34
N LEU A 160 -1.00 -1.62 -14.12
CA LEU A 160 -1.52 -2.89 -14.64
C LEU A 160 -2.86 -3.26 -13.99
N ILE A 161 -2.98 -3.08 -12.68
CA ILE A 161 -4.26 -3.29 -11.98
C ILE A 161 -5.31 -2.31 -12.50
N ALA A 162 -4.97 -1.02 -12.62
CA ALA A 162 -5.92 -0.02 -13.11
C ALA A 162 -6.37 -0.33 -14.55
N ALA A 163 -5.43 -0.60 -15.46
CA ALA A 163 -5.73 -0.95 -16.84
C ALA A 163 -6.56 -2.25 -16.95
N GLY A 164 -6.28 -3.23 -16.08
CA GLY A 164 -6.99 -4.51 -16.06
C GLY A 164 -8.36 -4.46 -15.40
N ALA A 165 -8.53 -3.66 -14.34
CA ALA A 165 -9.75 -3.63 -13.53
C ALA A 165 -10.75 -2.56 -13.98
N LEU A 166 -10.28 -1.42 -14.48
CA LEU A 166 -11.13 -0.27 -14.83
C LEU A 166 -12.28 -0.61 -15.79
N PRO A 167 -12.08 -1.43 -16.86
CA PRO A 167 -13.18 -1.80 -17.77
C PRO A 167 -14.32 -2.53 -17.06
N TYR A 168 -14.03 -3.30 -16.00
CA TYR A 168 -15.02 -4.11 -15.28
C TYR A 168 -15.49 -3.49 -13.99
N TRP A 169 -14.85 -2.42 -13.52
CA TRP A 169 -15.04 -1.88 -12.17
C TRP A 169 -16.51 -1.58 -11.85
N GLN A 170 -17.24 -0.98 -12.80
CA GLN A 170 -18.66 -0.65 -12.65
C GLN A 170 -19.53 -1.90 -12.48
N GLN A 171 -19.22 -3.00 -13.16
CA GLN A 171 -19.97 -4.24 -13.03
C GLN A 171 -19.57 -5.00 -11.75
N LEU A 172 -18.26 -5.08 -11.46
CA LEU A 172 -17.71 -5.74 -10.28
C LEU A 172 -18.27 -5.16 -8.98
N ARG A 173 -18.29 -3.82 -8.85
CA ARG A 173 -18.74 -3.15 -7.61
C ARG A 173 -20.23 -3.35 -7.29
N THR A 174 -21.03 -3.75 -8.27
CA THR A 174 -22.47 -4.04 -8.08
C THR A 174 -22.74 -5.46 -7.61
N ARG A 175 -21.74 -6.35 -7.65
CA ARG A 175 -21.86 -7.72 -7.16
C ARG A 175 -21.78 -7.72 -5.63
N PRO A 176 -22.79 -8.27 -4.92
CA PRO A 176 -22.84 -8.23 -3.44
C PRO A 176 -21.61 -8.88 -2.79
N HIS A 177 -21.16 -10.02 -3.31
CA HIS A 177 -19.95 -10.69 -2.84
C HIS A 177 -18.69 -9.81 -2.93
N ILE A 178 -18.53 -9.05 -4.02
CA ILE A 178 -17.35 -8.20 -4.23
C ILE A 178 -17.41 -6.99 -3.32
N ALA A 179 -18.58 -6.39 -3.15
CA ALA A 179 -18.78 -5.33 -2.16
C ALA A 179 -18.47 -5.82 -0.74
N ALA A 180 -18.88 -7.04 -0.38
CA ALA A 180 -18.60 -7.66 0.92
C ALA A 180 -17.10 -7.91 1.15
N VAL A 181 -16.40 -8.46 0.16
CA VAL A 181 -14.93 -8.64 0.18
C VAL A 181 -14.22 -7.29 0.35
N MET A 182 -14.63 -6.26 -0.41
CA MET A 182 -14.04 -4.92 -0.30
C MET A 182 -14.25 -4.29 1.08
N LYS A 183 -15.43 -4.49 1.71
CA LYS A 183 -15.67 -4.05 3.09
C LYS A 183 -14.73 -4.75 4.08
N GLY A 184 -14.56 -6.06 3.96
CA GLY A 184 -13.66 -6.84 4.80
C GLY A 184 -12.19 -6.42 4.64
N LEU A 185 -11.73 -6.23 3.40
CA LEU A 185 -10.40 -5.71 3.11
C LEU A 185 -10.18 -4.32 3.71
N ASN A 186 -11.14 -3.40 3.52
CA ASN A 186 -11.05 -2.05 4.08
C ASN A 186 -11.01 -2.07 5.61
N ALA A 187 -11.80 -2.94 6.27
CA ALA A 187 -11.75 -3.11 7.72
C ALA A 187 -10.39 -3.63 8.19
N SER A 188 -9.80 -4.61 7.49
CA SER A 188 -8.44 -5.10 7.78
C SER A 188 -7.39 -4.01 7.63
N VAL A 189 -7.47 -3.17 6.59
CA VAL A 189 -6.54 -2.05 6.39
C VAL A 189 -6.63 -1.07 7.56
N VAL A 190 -7.84 -0.69 7.98
CA VAL A 190 -8.03 0.20 9.14
C VAL A 190 -7.45 -0.42 10.41
N GLY A 191 -7.67 -1.71 10.64
CA GLY A 191 -7.09 -2.43 11.78
C GLY A 191 -5.56 -2.48 11.73
N LEU A 192 -4.97 -2.75 10.56
CA LEU A 192 -3.52 -2.80 10.36
C LEU A 192 -2.88 -1.42 10.60
N LEU A 193 -3.50 -0.36 10.09
CA LEU A 193 -3.06 1.02 10.33
C LEU A 193 -3.15 1.39 11.82
N GLY A 194 -4.23 0.98 12.50
CA GLY A 194 -4.38 1.16 13.94
C GLY A 194 -3.30 0.43 14.74
N ALA A 195 -3.01 -0.83 14.39
CA ALA A 195 -1.97 -1.62 15.02
C ALA A 195 -0.57 -1.02 14.78
N ALA A 196 -0.28 -0.57 13.56
CA ALA A 196 0.96 0.11 13.22
C ALA A 196 1.12 1.41 14.02
N PHE A 197 0.05 2.18 14.19
CA PHE A 197 0.04 3.40 14.99
C PHE A 197 0.31 3.11 16.48
N VAL A 198 -0.37 2.14 17.07
CA VAL A 198 -0.14 1.73 18.47
C VAL A 198 1.30 1.24 18.66
N ASN A 199 1.80 0.41 17.75
CA ASN A 199 3.17 -0.08 17.79
C ASN A 199 4.21 1.05 17.65
N LEU A 200 3.93 2.06 16.82
CA LEU A 200 4.78 3.24 16.70
C LEU A 200 4.80 4.05 18.00
N LEU A 201 3.65 4.23 18.65
CA LEU A 201 3.55 4.93 19.92
C LEU A 201 4.34 4.22 21.02
N THR A 202 4.20 2.90 21.15
CA THR A 202 4.80 2.13 22.25
C THR A 202 6.28 1.85 22.06
N LEU A 203 6.75 1.63 20.83
CA LEU A 203 8.16 1.28 20.58
C LEU A 203 9.06 2.48 20.29
N SER A 204 8.51 3.54 19.70
CA SER A 204 9.32 4.65 19.18
C SER A 204 9.08 5.98 19.88
N ALA A 205 7.84 6.25 20.29
CA ALA A 205 7.45 7.57 20.79
C ALA A 205 7.45 7.69 22.33
N ILE A 206 7.01 6.66 23.05
CA ILE A 206 6.88 6.68 24.51
C ILE A 206 8.00 5.83 25.12
N ARG A 207 9.07 6.48 25.55
CA ARG A 207 10.20 5.88 26.25
C ARG A 207 10.12 6.11 27.77
N SER A 208 9.41 7.15 28.17
CA SER A 208 9.20 7.58 29.54
C SER A 208 7.71 7.84 29.80
N PRO A 209 7.20 7.66 31.03
CA PRO A 209 5.84 8.07 31.40
C PRO A 209 5.53 9.55 31.10
N TRP A 210 6.57 10.40 31.07
CA TRP A 210 6.47 11.81 30.75
C TRP A 210 6.23 12.11 29.27
N ASP A 211 6.48 11.15 28.37
CA ASP A 211 6.22 11.32 26.94
C ASP A 211 4.71 11.27 26.63
N LEU A 212 3.92 10.59 27.48
CA LEU A 212 2.47 10.45 27.33
C LEU A 212 1.74 11.81 27.34
N PRO A 213 1.90 12.67 28.36
CA PRO A 213 1.24 13.97 28.38
C PRO A 213 1.73 14.90 27.27
N VAL A 214 3.01 14.82 26.88
CA VAL A 214 3.56 15.61 25.76
C VAL A 214 2.91 15.18 24.43
N ALA A 215 2.80 13.87 24.19
CA ALA A 215 2.14 13.33 23.01
C ALA A 215 0.64 13.68 22.97
N ALA A 216 -0.06 13.61 24.10
CA ALA A 216 -1.47 14.00 24.21
C ALA A 216 -1.65 15.50 23.95
N GLY A 217 -0.78 16.35 24.49
CA GLY A 217 -0.78 17.80 24.23
C GLY A 217 -0.53 18.12 22.76
N ALA A 218 0.43 17.45 22.13
CA ALA A 218 0.71 17.59 20.70
C ALA A 218 -0.49 17.17 19.83
N LEU A 219 -1.12 16.05 20.16
CA LEU A 219 -2.32 15.57 19.47
C LEU A 219 -3.49 16.56 19.62
N MET A 220 -3.68 17.11 20.82
CA MET A 220 -4.73 18.09 21.09
C MET A 220 -4.49 19.41 20.33
N LEU A 221 -3.23 19.87 20.24
CA LEU A 221 -2.85 21.01 19.42
C LEU A 221 -3.13 20.80 17.93
N LEU A 222 -2.91 19.59 17.41
CA LEU A 222 -3.19 19.25 16.00
C LEU A 222 -4.70 19.14 15.72
N THR A 223 -5.44 18.48 16.61
CA THR A 223 -6.85 18.12 16.38
C THR A 223 -7.83 19.22 16.79
N ALA A 224 -7.73 19.71 18.03
CA ALA A 224 -8.61 20.74 18.57
C ALA A 224 -8.04 22.15 18.33
N GLY A 225 -6.72 22.31 18.46
CA GLY A 225 -6.04 23.60 18.27
C GLY A 225 -5.81 24.00 16.81
N ARG A 226 -5.91 23.04 15.87
CA ARG A 226 -5.56 23.21 14.44
C ARG A 226 -4.23 23.95 14.23
N ALA A 227 -3.28 23.74 15.14
CA ALA A 227 -1.98 24.39 15.11
C ALA A 227 -1.19 23.93 13.88
N LYS A 228 -0.38 24.83 13.32
CA LYS A 228 0.53 24.49 12.23
C LYS A 228 1.47 23.36 12.69
N PRO A 229 1.72 22.31 11.88
CA PRO A 229 2.56 21.18 12.29
C PRO A 229 3.93 21.59 12.82
N ILE A 230 4.52 22.67 12.29
CA ILE A 230 5.82 23.18 12.74
C ILE A 230 5.81 23.70 14.18
N LEU A 231 4.68 24.26 14.64
CA LEU A 231 4.52 24.73 16.02
C LEU A 231 4.40 23.54 16.98
N VAL A 232 3.75 22.48 16.53
CA VAL A 232 3.64 21.23 17.30
C VAL A 232 5.00 20.54 17.42
N VAL A 233 5.79 20.53 16.34
CA VAL A 233 7.18 20.04 16.38
C VAL A 233 8.02 20.88 17.35
N ALA A 234 7.91 22.21 17.31
CA ALA A 234 8.62 23.09 18.23
C ALA A 234 8.21 22.84 19.70
N PHE A 235 6.92 22.64 19.96
CA PHE A 235 6.42 22.26 21.28
C PHE A 235 6.99 20.92 21.76
N CYS A 236 6.96 19.88 20.93
CA CYS A 236 7.53 18.57 21.28
C CYS A 236 9.04 18.66 21.52
N ALA A 237 9.77 19.44 20.71
CA ALA A 237 11.21 19.64 20.87
C ALA A 237 11.54 20.39 22.18
N ALA A 238 10.77 21.43 22.52
CA ALA A 238 10.94 22.16 23.76
C ALA A 238 10.60 21.28 24.99
N ALA A 239 9.50 20.53 24.93
CA ALA A 239 9.10 19.62 26.01
C ALA A 239 10.12 18.49 26.21
N GLY A 240 10.66 17.92 25.13
CA GLY A 240 11.69 16.88 25.18
C GLY A 240 13.09 17.38 25.57
N ALA A 241 13.33 18.69 25.64
CA ALA A 241 14.58 19.26 26.19
C ALA A 241 14.54 19.42 27.72
N VAL A 242 13.35 19.36 28.32
CA VAL A 242 13.11 19.59 29.76
C VAL A 242 12.95 18.27 30.53
N VAL A 243 12.64 17.18 29.84
CA VAL A 243 12.40 15.82 30.35
C VAL A 243 13.57 14.92 29.99
#